data_AF-A0A2T1C4U7-F1
#
_entry.id   AF-A0A2T1C4U7-F1
#
_cell.length_a   1.000
_cell.length_b   1.000
_cell.length_c   1.000
_cell.angle_alpha   90.00
_cell.angle_beta   90.00
_cell.angle_gamma   90.00
#
_symmetry.space_group_name_H-M   'P 1'
#
loop_
_entity.id
_entity.type
_entity.pdbx_description
1 polymer ?
#
loop_
_entity_poly.entity_id
_entity_poly.type
_entity_poly.pdbx_seq_one_letter_code
_entity_poly.pdbx_strand_id
1 'polypeptide(L)' 'MITFDDYMQKLPPERRARIEHKTQELVTQLNTIKHIREELGWSQSDLAQRLGVQQSTVSKLENDPNSLTL' A
#
# COMPACT_ATOMS: atom_id res chain seq x y z
N MET A 1 -5.70 -20.25 -18.11
CA MET A 1 -5.27 -19.18 -17.20
C MET A 1 -6.41 -18.98 -16.21
N ILE A 2 -6.17 -19.10 -14.90
CA ILE A 2 -7.19 -18.79 -13.89
C ILE A 2 -7.05 -17.33 -13.50
N THR A 3 -8.15 -16.63 -13.27
CA THR A 3 -8.11 -15.25 -12.80
C THR A 3 -7.75 -15.20 -11.31
N PHE A 4 -7.41 -14.01 -10.82
CA PHE A 4 -7.18 -13.79 -9.39
C PHE A 4 -8.42 -14.17 -8.58
N ASP A 5 -9.60 -13.78 -9.04
CA ASP A 5 -10.88 -14.09 -8.38
C ASP A 5 -11.14 -15.60 -8.34
N ASP A 6 -10.86 -16.31 -9.44
CA ASP A 6 -10.99 -17.78 -9.49
C ASP A 6 -10.04 -18.48 -8.51
N TYR A 7 -8.85 -17.93 -8.31
CA TYR A 7 -7.89 -18.47 -7.34
C TYR A 7 -8.32 -18.18 -5.90
N MET A 8 -8.81 -16.96 -5.63
CA MET A 8 -9.31 -16.58 -4.31
C MET A 8 -10.50 -17.44 -3.90
N GLN A 9 -11.42 -17.77 -4.82
CA GLN A 9 -12.56 -18.64 -4.52
C GLN A 9 -12.17 -20.07 -4.10
N LYS A 10 -11.01 -20.57 -4.53
CA LYS A 10 -10.50 -21.91 -4.16
C LYS A 10 -9.90 -21.96 -2.75
N LEU A 11 -9.60 -20.81 -2.16
CA LEU A 11 -9.04 -20.77 -0.80
C LEU A 11 -10.12 -21.02 0.25
N PRO A 12 -9.80 -21.76 1.33
CA PRO A 12 -10.67 -21.89 2.49
C PRO A 12 -11.06 -20.51 3.05
N PRO A 13 -12.31 -20.33 3.53
CA PRO A 13 -12.81 -19.03 4.00
C PRO A 13 -11.90 -18.36 5.03
N GLU A 14 -11.34 -19.14 5.97
CA GLU A 14 -10.42 -18.64 6.99
C GLU A 14 -9.11 -18.08 6.41
N ARG A 15 -8.60 -18.69 5.33
CA ARG A 15 -7.40 -18.20 4.64
C ARG A 15 -7.68 -16.90 3.88
N ARG A 16 -8.84 -16.78 3.24
CA ARG A 16 -9.27 -15.53 2.58
C ARG A 16 -9.40 -14.38 3.57
N ALA A 17 -10.09 -14.62 4.70
CA ALA A 17 -10.28 -13.62 5.74
C ALA A 17 -8.95 -13.12 6.34
N ARG A 18 -7.96 -13.99 6.53
CA ARG A 18 -6.62 -13.59 6.98
C ARG A 18 -5.89 -12.72 5.97
N ILE A 19 -6.00 -13.05 4.69
CA ILE A 19 -5.40 -12.27 3.59
C ILE A 19 -6.05 -10.90 3.53
N GLU A 20 -7.39 -10.83 3.48
CA GLU A 20 -8.15 -9.58 3.43
C GLU A 20 -7.87 -8.68 4.64
N HIS A 21 -7.87 -9.24 5.85
CA HIS A 21 -7.55 -8.48 7.06
C HIS A 21 -6.13 -7.91 7.03
N LYS A 22 -5.14 -8.71 6.62
CA LYS A 22 -3.75 -8.26 6.50
C LYS A 22 -3.60 -7.18 5.44
N THR A 23 -4.28 -7.33 4.30
CA THR A 23 -4.33 -6.32 3.24
C THR A 23 -4.96 -5.02 3.74
N GLN A 24 -6.07 -5.10 4.48
CA GLN A 24 -6.75 -3.93 5.02
C GLN A 24 -5.88 -3.17 6.04
N GLU A 25 -5.16 -3.90 6.90
CA GLU A 25 -4.20 -3.33 7.85
C GLU A 25 -3.09 -2.55 7.12
N LEU A 26 -2.50 -3.15 6.08
CA LEU A 26 -1.45 -2.52 5.27
C LEU A 26 -1.95 -1.30 4.49
N VAL A 27 -3.12 -1.40 3.86
CA VAL A 27 -3.75 -0.27 3.13
C VAL A 27 -4.03 0.89 4.09
N THR A 28 -4.47 0.61 5.32
CA THR A 28 -4.73 1.64 6.34
C THR A 28 -3.43 2.35 6.76
N GLN A 29 -2.35 1.60 6.98
CA GLN A 29 -1.04 2.17 7.32
C GLN A 29 -0.47 3.04 6.20
N LEU A 30 -0.64 2.66 4.94
CA LEU A 30 -0.11 3.42 3.79
C LEU A 30 -0.92 4.67 3.46
N ASN A 31 -2.24 4.61 3.57
CA ASN A 31 -3.10 5.80 3.44
C ASN A 31 -2.76 6.87 4.49
N THR A 32 -2.22 6.48 5.64
CA THR A 32 -1.83 7.41 6.72
C THR A 32 -0.70 8.35 6.29
N ILE A 33 0.30 7.86 5.55
CA ILE A 33 1.45 8.69 5.11
C ILE A 33 1.01 9.75 4.10
N LYS A 34 0.18 9.35 3.13
CA LYS A 34 -0.38 10.27 2.13
C LYS A 34 -1.22 11.36 2.79
N HIS A 35 -2.05 10.98 3.76
CA HIS A 35 -2.92 11.93 4.46
C HIS A 35 -2.11 12.94 5.27
N ILE A 36 -1.13 12.48 6.05
CA ILE A 36 -0.22 13.36 6.80
C ILE A 36 0.53 14.32 5.88
N ARG A 37 1.03 13.83 4.74
CA ARG A 37 1.71 14.67 3.75
C ARG A 37 0.80 15.79 3.23
N GLU A 38 -0.44 15.46 2.91
CA GLU A 38 -1.43 16.42 2.39
C GLU A 38 -1.86 17.43 3.45
N GLU A 39 -2.08 17.01 4.71
CA GLU A 39 -2.37 17.91 5.82
C GLU A 39 -1.24 18.90 6.10
N LEU A 40 0.02 18.47 5.90
CA LEU A 40 1.20 19.33 6.02
C LEU A 40 1.48 20.18 4.77
N GLY A 41 0.65 20.07 3.73
CA GLY A 41 0.79 20.81 2.47
C GLY A 41 2.00 20.41 1.64
N TRP A 42 2.52 19.20 1.84
CA TRP A 42 3.72 18.72 1.15
C TRP A 42 3.38 18.04 -0.17
N SER A 43 4.17 18.29 -1.21
CA SER A 43 4.18 17.46 -2.40
C SER A 43 4.91 16.13 -2.14
N GLN A 44 4.71 15.13 -3.01
CA GLN A 44 5.47 13.88 -2.92
C GLN A 44 7.00 14.12 -3.02
N SER A 45 7.42 15.14 -3.76
CA SER A 45 8.83 15.53 -3.86
C SER A 45 9.36 16.10 -2.54
N ASP A 46 8.55 16.90 -1.83
CA ASP A 46 8.92 17.44 -0.51
C ASP A 46 9.11 16.33 0.52
N LEU A 47 8.19 15.36 0.52
CA LEU A 47 8.31 14.18 1.38
C LEU A 47 9.56 13.36 1.02
N ALA A 48 9.82 13.14 -0.26
CA ALA A 48 10.98 12.40 -0.73
C ALA A 48 12.30 13.05 -0.29
N GLN A 49 12.40 14.38 -0.41
CA GLN A 49 13.57 15.16 0.03
C GLN A 49 13.80 15.02 1.53
N ARG A 50 12.74 15.08 2.34
CA ARG A 50 12.81 14.94 3.81
C ARG A 50 13.24 13.54 4.25
N LEU A 51 12.80 12.51 3.51
CA LEU A 51 13.13 11.12 3.79
C LEU A 51 14.46 10.66 3.17
N GLY A 52 15.08 11.47 2.32
CA GLY A 52 16.32 11.10 1.61
C GLY A 52 16.12 9.98 0.59
N VAL A 53 14.92 9.87 0.01
CA VAL A 53 14.57 8.85 -1.00
C VAL A 53 14.18 9.52 -2.31
N GLN A 54 14.00 8.72 -3.37
CA GLN A 54 13.49 9.22 -4.64
C GLN A 54 11.97 9.47 -4.55
N GLN A 55 11.47 10.48 -5.27
CA GLN A 55 10.02 10.73 -5.36
C GLN A 55 9.27 9.52 -5.95
N SER A 56 9.91 8.75 -6.83
CA SER A 56 9.38 7.49 -7.35
C SER A 56 9.13 6.45 -6.24
N THR A 57 9.99 6.41 -5.21
CA THR A 57 9.79 5.57 -4.02
C THR A 57 8.58 6.00 -3.22
N VAL A 58 8.37 7.32 -3.04
CA VAL A 58 7.18 7.86 -2.37
C VAL A 58 5.90 7.59 -3.18
N SER A 59 5.96 7.74 -4.51
CA SER A 59 4.81 7.43 -5.36
C SER A 59 4.43 5.95 -5.29
N LYS A 60 5.41 5.04 -5.31
CA LYS A 60 5.19 3.60 -5.12
C LYS A 60 4.60 3.28 -3.76
N LEU A 61 5.13 3.90 -2.71
CA LEU A 61 4.64 3.79 -1.33
C LEU A 61 3.17 4.21 -1.21
N GLU A 62 2.79 5.34 -1.83
CA GLU A 62 1.43 5.90 -1.73
C GLU A 62 0.41 5.25 -2.66
N ASN A 63 0.84 4.69 -3.81
CA ASN A 63 -0.06 4.19 -4.85
C ASN A 63 -0.09 2.66 -4.98
N ASP A 64 0.92 1.95 -4.48
CA ASP A 64 0.99 0.49 -4.58
C ASP A 64 1.27 -0.14 -3.20
N PRO A 65 0.21 -0.62 -2.51
CA PRO A 65 0.31 -1.27 -1.22
C PRO A 65 1.21 -2.51 -1.19
N ASN A 66 1.48 -3.11 -2.34
CA ASN A 66 2.26 -4.34 -2.47
C ASN A 66 3.72 -4.09 -2.90
N SER A 67 4.12 -2.85 -3.22
CA SER A 67 5.45 -2.58 -3.79
C SER A 67 6.58 -2.40 -2.77
N LEU A 68 6.26 -2.29 -1.48
CA LEU A 68 7.26 -2.28 -0.40
C LEU A 68 7.72 -3.70 -0.11
N THR A 69 8.61 -4.21 -0.96
CA THR A 69 9.49 -5.31 -0.55
C THR A 69 10.77 -4.66 -0.01
N LEU A 70 10.95 -4.69 1.32
CA LEU A 70 12.22 -4.36 1.98
C LEU A 70 13.16 -5.57 1.93
#